data_AF-A0A1G0C140-F1
#
_entry.id   AF-A0A1G0C140-F1
#
_cell.length_a   1.000
_cell.length_b   1.000
_cell.length_c   1.000
_cell.angle_alpha   90.00
_cell.angle_beta   90.00
_cell.angle_gamma   90.00
#
_symmetry.space_group_name_H-M   'P 1'
#
loop_
_entity.id
_entity.type
_entity.pdbx_description
1 polymer ?
#
loop_
_entity_poly.entity_id
_entity_poly.type
_entity_poly.pdbx_seq_one_letter_code
_entity_poly.pdbx_strand_id
1 'polypeptide(L)'
;MNYSLPAGVKDLYPVIKTTSMSDYDYSMAVASNIQFYLQNSITRDQLNACYLSVTPADGGGYNVQFRSPDPKAATYGATQIAWLSNGGLGLQGVLNCQKDKTCWEPTGTGSNGKPLTCTGPWQFYLPLGLPMVAQKMVMLLHYPPYSAMQQSDYLNNATLNRWQRLLVTVGVPQAGWTLYTTTVDIFPIAAPGSGQTGCFPTASATNFFGGNGTKYIPTMLNSLVIAPAASTAATNTVPVIIYGAEATGYWNATYPDAQTGVLKAGSVSLNPDAPAKKTPYMGANHPIAAVYQTCTSSPGIVTMDKQDLTTACFAKSMAATPEADPVAVEAACQASYFSPTPDAEHASQICVTVVIDKSPQFAQWSTDKAKAWCVAHSNNPCPLPDYSSMK
;
A
#
# COMPACT_ATOMS: atom_id res chain seq x y z
N MET A 1 -16.64 -21.29 -9.14
CA MET A 1 -17.54 -20.39 -8.41
C MET A 1 -18.17 -19.43 -9.39
N ASN A 2 -19.45 -19.12 -9.17
CA ASN A 2 -20.19 -18.12 -9.92
C ASN A 2 -20.83 -17.16 -8.91
N TYR A 3 -20.72 -15.86 -9.15
CA TYR A 3 -21.33 -14.83 -8.31
C TYR A 3 -21.62 -13.59 -9.13
N SER A 4 -22.45 -12.70 -8.60
CA SER A 4 -22.86 -11.48 -9.28
C SER A 4 -22.42 -10.26 -8.51
N LEU A 5 -21.94 -9.25 -9.24
CA LEU A 5 -21.61 -7.93 -8.75
C LEU A 5 -22.80 -6.98 -9.01
N PRO A 6 -23.11 -6.08 -8.07
CA PRO A 6 -24.25 -5.17 -8.19
C PRO A 6 -24.02 -4.08 -9.26
N ALA A 7 -25.10 -3.45 -9.73
CA ALA A 7 -25.05 -2.49 -10.83
C ALA A 7 -24.13 -1.27 -10.62
N GLY A 8 -24.02 -0.80 -9.37
CA GLY A 8 -23.17 0.34 -9.00
C GLY A 8 -21.67 0.03 -9.03
N VAL A 9 -21.27 -1.23 -9.23
CA VAL A 9 -19.85 -1.61 -9.18
C VAL A 9 -19.01 -0.91 -10.26
N LYS A 10 -19.61 -0.56 -11.40
CA LYS A 10 -18.92 0.12 -12.51
C LYS A 10 -18.27 1.44 -12.08
N ASP A 11 -18.86 2.13 -11.09
CA ASP A 11 -18.36 3.42 -10.59
C ASP A 11 -17.12 3.25 -9.71
N LEU A 12 -16.78 2.01 -9.34
CA LEU A 12 -15.59 1.68 -8.56
C LEU A 12 -14.36 1.35 -9.40
N TYR A 13 -14.55 1.16 -10.71
CA TYR A 13 -13.50 0.79 -11.65
C TYR A 13 -13.15 1.97 -12.57
N PRO A 14 -11.87 2.21 -12.87
CA PRO A 14 -11.46 3.35 -13.69
C PRO A 14 -11.71 3.07 -15.18
N VAL A 15 -12.96 3.28 -15.63
CA VAL A 15 -13.35 3.20 -17.05
C VAL A 15 -14.01 4.50 -17.48
N ILE A 16 -13.40 5.17 -18.46
CA ILE A 16 -13.90 6.43 -19.00
C ILE A 16 -14.86 6.11 -20.15
N LYS A 17 -16.12 6.53 -20.02
CA LYS A 17 -17.09 6.48 -21.12
C LYS A 17 -16.82 7.63 -22.09
N THR A 18 -16.53 7.32 -23.35
CA THR A 18 -16.42 8.34 -24.39
C THR A 18 -17.78 8.57 -25.06
N THR A 19 -17.93 9.71 -25.74
CA THR A 19 -19.16 10.06 -26.48
C THR A 19 -19.48 9.10 -27.63
N SER A 20 -18.48 8.36 -28.13
CA SER A 20 -18.65 7.39 -29.21
C SER A 20 -19.02 5.99 -28.73
N MET A 21 -18.94 5.70 -27.43
CA MET A 21 -19.25 4.37 -26.89
C MET A 21 -20.76 4.21 -26.65
N SER A 22 -21.34 3.14 -27.20
CA SER A 22 -22.69 2.73 -26.80
C SER A 22 -22.71 2.27 -25.34
N ASP A 23 -23.90 2.16 -24.74
CA ASP A 23 -24.03 1.62 -23.39
C ASP A 23 -23.54 0.17 -23.30
N TYR A 24 -23.76 -0.61 -24.36
CA TYR A 24 -23.24 -1.97 -24.48
C TYR A 24 -21.71 -1.99 -24.50
N ASP A 25 -21.08 -1.19 -25.35
CA ASP A 25 -19.61 -1.11 -25.44
C ASP A 25 -19.00 -0.68 -24.11
N TYR A 26 -19.63 0.29 -23.44
CA TYR A 26 -19.21 0.73 -22.11
C TYR A 26 -19.31 -0.39 -21.08
N SER A 27 -20.42 -1.14 -21.04
CA SER A 27 -20.57 -2.29 -20.14
C SER A 27 -19.51 -3.37 -20.41
N MET A 28 -19.17 -3.62 -21.68
CA MET A 28 -18.14 -4.60 -22.04
C MET A 28 -16.73 -4.14 -21.65
N ALA A 29 -16.45 -2.84 -21.77
CA ALA A 29 -15.21 -2.24 -21.30
C ALA A 29 -15.07 -2.36 -19.77
N VAL A 30 -16.15 -2.11 -19.02
CA VAL A 30 -16.18 -2.31 -17.57
C VAL A 30 -15.98 -3.78 -17.20
N ALA A 31 -16.68 -4.71 -17.86
CA ALA A 31 -16.50 -6.15 -17.62
C ALA A 31 -15.04 -6.57 -17.84
N SER A 32 -14.41 -6.09 -18.92
CA SER A 32 -13.01 -6.35 -19.23
C SER A 32 -12.06 -5.79 -18.16
N ASN A 33 -12.36 -4.59 -17.65
CA ASN A 33 -11.57 -3.94 -16.60
C ASN A 33 -11.69 -4.68 -15.26
N ILE A 34 -12.90 -5.10 -14.87
CA ILE A 34 -13.14 -5.95 -13.69
C ILE A 34 -12.35 -7.25 -13.83
N GLN A 35 -12.42 -7.91 -14.99
CA GLN A 35 -11.68 -9.15 -15.25
C GLN A 35 -10.17 -8.94 -15.12
N PHE A 36 -9.64 -7.84 -15.66
CA PHE A 36 -8.20 -7.53 -15.59
C PHE A 36 -7.70 -7.37 -14.15
N TYR A 37 -8.36 -6.52 -13.35
CA TYR A 37 -7.97 -6.36 -11.95
C TYR A 37 -8.18 -7.64 -11.14
N LEU A 38 -9.26 -8.37 -11.38
CA LEU A 38 -9.51 -9.64 -10.70
C LEU A 38 -8.43 -10.69 -11.04
N GLN A 39 -7.98 -10.75 -12.31
CA GLN A 39 -6.85 -11.58 -12.71
C GLN A 39 -5.56 -11.20 -11.98
N ASN A 40 -5.30 -9.90 -11.81
CA ASN A 40 -4.15 -9.42 -11.04
C ASN A 40 -4.23 -9.87 -9.58
N SER A 41 -5.38 -9.68 -8.91
CA SER A 41 -5.60 -10.13 -7.53
C SER A 41 -5.38 -11.64 -7.39
N ILE A 42 -5.99 -12.45 -8.27
CA ILE A 42 -5.87 -13.92 -8.27
C ILE A 42 -4.41 -14.35 -8.41
N THR A 43 -3.68 -13.73 -9.36
CA THR A 43 -2.27 -14.02 -9.60
C THR A 43 -1.42 -13.65 -8.38
N ARG A 44 -1.71 -12.52 -7.74
CA ARG A 44 -0.98 -12.01 -6.57
C ARG A 44 -1.28 -12.77 -5.29
N ASP A 45 -2.48 -13.31 -5.15
CA ASP A 45 -2.86 -14.30 -4.13
C ASP A 45 -2.27 -15.70 -4.39
N GLN A 46 -1.55 -15.85 -5.51
CA GLN A 46 -0.92 -17.09 -5.97
C GLN A 46 -1.93 -18.23 -6.15
N LEU A 47 -3.13 -17.90 -6.64
CA LEU A 47 -4.14 -18.90 -6.95
C LEU A 47 -3.92 -19.44 -8.36
N ASN A 48 -3.92 -20.77 -8.50
CA ASN A 48 -3.85 -21.43 -9.79
C ASN A 48 -5.21 -21.38 -10.51
N ALA A 49 -5.57 -20.23 -11.08
CA ALA A 49 -6.80 -20.08 -11.84
C ALA A 49 -6.70 -20.73 -13.21
N CYS A 50 -7.62 -21.64 -13.53
CA CYS A 50 -7.73 -22.23 -14.87
C CYS A 50 -8.80 -21.56 -15.75
N TYR A 51 -9.66 -20.73 -15.15
CA TYR A 51 -10.68 -19.97 -15.88
C TYR A 51 -11.11 -18.74 -15.10
N LEU A 52 -11.23 -17.60 -15.79
CA LEU A 52 -11.84 -16.38 -15.30
C LEU A 52 -12.62 -15.72 -16.44
N SER A 53 -13.87 -15.36 -16.19
CA SER A 53 -14.70 -14.57 -17.10
C SER A 53 -15.58 -13.60 -16.33
N VAL A 54 -15.70 -12.37 -16.85
CA VAL A 54 -16.66 -11.38 -16.37
C VAL A 54 -17.54 -10.95 -17.54
N THR A 55 -18.85 -10.99 -17.37
CA THR A 55 -19.82 -10.57 -18.39
C THR A 55 -20.83 -9.60 -17.80
N PRO A 56 -21.33 -8.62 -18.57
CA PRO A 56 -22.49 -7.83 -18.15
C PRO A 56 -23.66 -8.73 -17.77
N ALA A 57 -24.45 -8.30 -16.79
CA ALA A 57 -25.68 -8.95 -16.37
C ALA A 57 -26.88 -8.02 -16.59
N ASP A 58 -28.08 -8.60 -16.68
CA ASP A 58 -29.32 -7.84 -16.71
C ASP A 58 -29.43 -6.94 -15.47
N GLY A 59 -29.94 -5.71 -15.66
CA GLY A 59 -30.03 -4.72 -14.57
C GLY A 59 -28.73 -3.95 -14.31
N GLY A 60 -27.69 -4.10 -15.15
CA GLY A 60 -26.47 -3.28 -15.13
C GLY A 60 -25.38 -3.77 -14.20
N GLY A 61 -25.55 -4.95 -13.58
CA GLY A 61 -24.51 -5.65 -12.82
C GLY A 61 -23.57 -6.47 -13.69
N TYR A 62 -22.77 -7.34 -13.07
CA TYR A 62 -21.81 -8.21 -13.77
C TYR A 62 -21.80 -9.60 -13.17
N ASN A 63 -21.75 -10.63 -14.02
CA ASN A 63 -21.56 -12.01 -13.59
C ASN A 63 -20.08 -12.37 -13.68
N VAL A 64 -19.56 -12.94 -12.60
CA VAL A 64 -18.18 -13.42 -12.52
C VAL A 64 -18.18 -14.93 -12.44
N GLN A 65 -17.41 -15.57 -13.32
CA GLN A 65 -17.14 -16.99 -13.31
C GLN A 65 -15.65 -17.23 -13.11
N PHE A 66 -15.30 -17.95 -12.05
CA PHE A 66 -13.91 -18.20 -11.67
C PHE A 66 -13.73 -19.67 -11.29
N ARG A 67 -12.71 -20.34 -11.82
CA ARG A 67 -12.35 -21.72 -11.46
C ARG A 67 -10.88 -21.81 -11.07
N SER A 68 -10.63 -22.38 -9.91
CA SER A 68 -9.32 -22.70 -9.38
C SER A 68 -9.45 -23.98 -8.52
N PRO A 69 -8.47 -24.90 -8.56
CA PRO A 69 -8.42 -26.04 -7.65
C PRO A 69 -7.92 -25.65 -6.25
N ASP A 70 -7.41 -24.43 -6.06
CA ASP A 70 -6.91 -23.94 -4.77
C ASP A 70 -8.08 -23.72 -3.79
N PRO A 71 -8.09 -24.35 -2.61
CA PRO A 71 -9.14 -24.16 -1.61
C PRO A 71 -9.35 -22.71 -1.17
N LYS A 72 -8.30 -21.87 -1.19
CA LYS A 72 -8.39 -20.43 -0.87
C LYS A 72 -9.30 -19.68 -1.84
N ALA A 73 -9.55 -20.25 -3.03
CA ALA A 73 -10.49 -19.68 -3.97
C ALA A 73 -11.92 -19.66 -3.41
N ALA A 74 -12.31 -20.56 -2.52
CA ALA A 74 -13.72 -20.71 -2.08
C ALA A 74 -14.35 -19.41 -1.52
N THR A 75 -13.57 -18.52 -0.92
CA THR A 75 -14.06 -17.27 -0.34
C THR A 75 -13.99 -16.07 -1.29
N TYR A 76 -13.35 -16.21 -2.46
CA TYR A 76 -12.96 -15.08 -3.31
C TYR A 76 -14.14 -14.20 -3.74
N GLY A 77 -15.28 -14.81 -4.10
CA GLY A 77 -16.47 -14.06 -4.49
C GLY A 77 -17.04 -13.21 -3.36
N ALA A 78 -17.14 -13.78 -2.16
CA ALA A 78 -17.59 -13.06 -0.97
C ALA A 78 -16.61 -11.96 -0.57
N THR A 79 -15.30 -12.24 -0.62
CA THR A 79 -14.24 -11.26 -0.33
C THR A 79 -14.26 -10.10 -1.33
N GLN A 80 -14.41 -10.36 -2.63
CA GLN A 80 -14.49 -9.30 -3.63
C GLN A 80 -15.74 -8.42 -3.44
N ILE A 81 -16.90 -9.03 -3.16
CA ILE A 81 -18.13 -8.28 -2.89
C ILE A 81 -17.96 -7.38 -1.66
N ALA A 82 -17.37 -7.90 -0.58
CA ALA A 82 -17.11 -7.11 0.62
C ALA A 82 -16.11 -5.97 0.34
N TRP A 83 -15.03 -6.24 -0.39
CA TRP A 83 -14.06 -5.23 -0.80
C TRP A 83 -14.72 -4.10 -1.58
N LEU A 84 -15.54 -4.43 -2.58
CA LEU A 84 -16.23 -3.45 -3.42
C LEU A 84 -17.29 -2.67 -2.64
N SER A 85 -18.02 -3.33 -1.73
CA SER A 85 -18.95 -2.65 -0.83
C SER A 85 -18.23 -1.61 0.03
N ASN A 86 -17.06 -1.96 0.59
CA ASN A 86 -16.23 -1.02 1.32
C ASN A 86 -15.70 0.09 0.40
N GLY A 87 -15.32 -0.23 -0.83
CA GLY A 87 -14.94 0.75 -1.86
C GLY A 87 -16.04 1.77 -2.16
N GLY A 88 -17.31 1.38 -2.09
CA GLY A 88 -18.46 2.28 -2.17
C GLY A 88 -18.46 3.38 -1.10
N LEU A 89 -18.00 3.08 0.12
CA LEU A 89 -17.80 4.09 1.17
C LEU A 89 -16.71 5.10 0.78
N GLY A 90 -15.64 4.61 0.14
CA GLY A 90 -14.57 5.45 -0.39
C GLY A 90 -15.08 6.39 -1.48
N LEU A 91 -15.84 5.86 -2.45
CA LEU A 91 -16.46 6.66 -3.51
C LEU A 91 -17.40 7.72 -2.93
N GLN A 92 -18.26 7.34 -1.98
CA GLN A 92 -19.14 8.29 -1.31
C GLN A 92 -18.36 9.39 -0.57
N GLY A 93 -17.22 9.04 0.03
CA GLY A 93 -16.32 10.00 0.68
C GLY A 93 -15.72 10.98 -0.34
N VAL A 94 -15.33 10.49 -1.52
CA VAL A 94 -14.83 11.35 -2.61
C VAL A 94 -15.92 12.27 -3.13
N LEU A 95 -17.14 11.77 -3.34
CA LEU A 95 -18.27 12.59 -3.77
C LEU A 95 -18.63 13.68 -2.75
N ASN A 96 -18.41 13.43 -1.46
CA ASN A 96 -18.57 14.44 -0.42
C ASN A 96 -17.40 15.44 -0.42
N CYS A 97 -16.16 14.96 -0.56
CA CYS A 97 -14.95 15.77 -0.68
C CYS A 97 -15.02 16.73 -1.87
N GLN A 98 -15.53 16.28 -3.02
CA GLN A 98 -15.72 17.11 -4.23
C GLN A 98 -16.62 18.33 -4.02
N LYS A 99 -17.55 18.26 -3.06
CA LYS A 99 -18.45 19.37 -2.72
C LYS A 99 -17.78 20.38 -1.79
N ASP A 100 -16.67 20.03 -1.16
CA ASP A 100 -15.91 20.86 -0.22
C ASP A 100 -14.57 21.30 -0.83
N LYS A 101 -14.43 22.60 -1.09
CA LYS A 101 -13.22 23.19 -1.67
C LYS A 101 -12.00 23.16 -0.74
N THR A 102 -12.19 22.83 0.53
CA THR A 102 -11.09 22.57 1.47
C THR A 102 -10.54 21.14 1.36
N CYS A 103 -11.29 20.24 0.70
CA CYS A 103 -10.90 18.86 0.47
C CYS A 103 -10.49 18.59 -0.98
N TRP A 104 -11.28 19.04 -1.96
CA TRP A 104 -11.04 18.75 -3.37
C TRP A 104 -10.31 19.89 -4.08
N GLU A 105 -9.10 19.60 -4.54
CA GLU A 105 -8.17 20.53 -5.20
C GLU A 105 -8.05 21.86 -4.40
N PRO A 106 -7.67 21.79 -3.10
CA PRO A 106 -7.69 22.95 -2.24
C PRO A 106 -6.65 23.98 -2.67
N THR A 107 -7.02 25.25 -2.56
CA THR A 107 -6.12 26.38 -2.82
C THR A 107 -5.70 27.03 -1.50
N GLY A 108 -4.64 27.83 -1.52
CA GLY A 108 -4.14 28.55 -0.35
C GLY A 108 -2.69 28.22 -0.04
N THR A 109 -2.33 28.20 1.23
CA THR A 109 -0.96 28.01 1.71
C THR A 109 -0.88 26.75 2.56
N GLY A 110 0.06 25.86 2.21
CA GLY A 110 0.31 24.63 2.96
C GLY A 110 0.96 24.90 4.31
N SER A 111 1.06 23.85 5.13
CA SER A 111 1.68 23.89 6.47
C SER A 111 3.15 24.32 6.49
N ASN A 112 3.82 24.28 5.34
CA ASN A 112 5.19 24.74 5.13
C ASN A 112 5.28 26.22 4.69
N GLY A 113 4.16 26.97 4.71
CA GLY A 113 4.11 28.37 4.29
C GLY A 113 4.19 28.61 2.79
N LYS A 114 4.18 27.54 1.96
CA LYS A 114 4.20 27.64 0.50
C LYS A 114 2.80 27.53 -0.09
N PRO A 115 2.52 28.19 -1.23
CA PRO A 115 1.26 27.98 -1.94
C PRO A 115 1.03 26.50 -2.25
N LEU A 116 -0.20 26.05 -2.03
CA LEU A 116 -0.67 24.74 -2.43
C LEU A 116 -0.76 24.66 -3.96
N THR A 117 -0.12 23.65 -4.54
CA THR A 117 -0.18 23.34 -5.98
C THR A 117 -1.08 22.12 -6.21
N CYS A 118 -2.28 22.15 -5.64
CA CYS A 118 -3.23 21.03 -5.64
C CYS A 118 -4.03 20.96 -6.94
N THR A 119 -3.33 20.85 -8.06
CA THR A 119 -3.95 20.77 -9.37
C THR A 119 -4.16 19.31 -9.78
N GLY A 120 -5.30 19.05 -10.40
CA GLY A 120 -5.64 17.77 -11.00
C GLY A 120 -4.77 17.33 -12.18
N PRO A 121 -5.18 16.24 -12.86
CA PRO A 121 -6.45 15.54 -12.67
C PRO A 121 -6.49 14.73 -11.37
N TRP A 122 -7.54 14.92 -10.56
CA TRP A 122 -7.87 14.06 -9.42
C TRP A 122 -9.04 13.14 -9.78
N GLN A 123 -8.97 11.88 -9.36
CA GLN A 123 -10.02 10.90 -9.67
C GLN A 123 -10.15 9.89 -8.52
N PHE A 124 -11.37 9.44 -8.22
CA PHE A 124 -11.54 8.29 -7.33
C PHE A 124 -10.76 7.09 -7.87
N TYR A 125 -9.95 6.47 -7.01
CA TYR A 125 -9.25 5.24 -7.37
C TYR A 125 -9.17 4.33 -6.15
N LEU A 126 -9.94 3.25 -6.21
CA LEU A 126 -9.85 2.17 -5.25
C LEU A 126 -8.57 1.35 -5.51
N PRO A 127 -7.82 0.91 -4.48
CA PRO A 127 -6.68 0.01 -4.67
C PRO A 127 -7.12 -1.36 -5.19
N LEU A 128 -7.23 -1.48 -6.52
CA LEU A 128 -7.70 -2.68 -7.21
C LEU A 128 -6.54 -3.59 -7.63
N GLY A 129 -6.84 -4.87 -7.84
CA GLY A 129 -5.85 -5.85 -8.29
C GLY A 129 -4.85 -6.26 -7.22
N LEU A 130 -5.09 -5.99 -5.95
CA LEU A 130 -4.24 -6.39 -4.83
C LEU A 130 -4.65 -7.77 -4.28
N PRO A 131 -3.77 -8.49 -3.54
CA PRO A 131 -4.19 -9.71 -2.87
C PRO A 131 -5.32 -9.44 -1.88
N MET A 132 -6.31 -10.33 -1.85
CA MET A 132 -7.51 -10.19 -1.02
C MET A 132 -7.74 -11.37 -0.08
N VAL A 133 -7.19 -12.54 -0.40
CA VAL A 133 -7.41 -13.76 0.40
C VAL A 133 -6.18 -14.30 1.10
N ALA A 134 -4.98 -14.04 0.54
CA ALA A 134 -3.71 -14.61 0.99
C ALA A 134 -2.71 -13.55 1.47
N GLN A 135 -3.13 -12.29 1.60
CA GLN A 135 -2.29 -11.19 2.06
C GLN A 135 -1.62 -11.52 3.40
N LYS A 136 -0.38 -11.04 3.52
CA LYS A 136 0.51 -11.23 4.67
C LYS A 136 0.72 -9.95 5.47
N MET A 137 0.32 -8.82 4.93
CA MET A 137 0.23 -7.54 5.63
C MET A 137 -0.75 -6.61 4.92
N VAL A 138 -1.12 -5.54 5.60
CA VAL A 138 -1.86 -4.42 5.01
C VAL A 138 -0.99 -3.15 5.11
N MET A 139 -0.91 -2.39 4.03
CA MET A 139 -0.28 -1.08 3.98
C MET A 139 -1.35 -0.01 4.21
N LEU A 140 -1.12 0.92 5.13
CA LEU A 140 -1.88 2.16 5.22
C LEU A 140 -1.05 3.28 4.58
N LEU A 141 -1.47 3.74 3.41
CA LEU A 141 -0.77 4.74 2.60
C LEU A 141 -1.57 6.03 2.51
N HIS A 142 -0.93 7.08 1.99
CA HIS A 142 -1.51 8.41 1.88
C HIS A 142 -2.58 8.47 0.80
N TYR A 143 -2.17 8.33 -0.46
CA TYR A 143 -3.04 8.34 -1.64
C TYR A 143 -2.34 7.61 -2.79
N PRO A 144 -3.09 7.08 -3.78
CA PRO A 144 -2.47 6.43 -4.93
C PRO A 144 -1.91 7.45 -5.94
N PRO A 145 -0.72 7.23 -6.50
CA PRO A 145 -0.21 8.08 -7.56
C PRO A 145 -1.02 7.88 -8.84
N TYR A 146 -1.23 8.96 -9.60
CA TYR A 146 -1.96 8.92 -10.88
C TYR A 146 -1.40 7.89 -11.88
N SER A 147 -0.07 7.65 -11.83
CA SER A 147 0.60 6.64 -12.65
C SER A 147 0.05 5.23 -12.44
N ALA A 148 -0.32 4.87 -11.20
CA ALA A 148 -0.88 3.57 -10.87
C ALA A 148 -2.26 3.35 -11.52
N MET A 149 -3.05 4.41 -11.60
CA MET A 149 -4.34 4.38 -12.30
C MET A 149 -4.16 4.31 -13.82
N GLN A 150 -3.26 5.12 -14.39
CA GLN A 150 -2.99 5.13 -15.83
C GLN A 150 -2.51 3.77 -16.35
N GLN A 151 -1.74 3.05 -15.54
CA GLN A 151 -1.19 1.74 -15.90
C GLN A 151 -2.15 0.59 -15.55
N SER A 152 -3.31 0.90 -14.99
CA SER A 152 -4.27 -0.06 -14.43
C SER A 152 -3.65 -1.06 -13.46
N ASP A 153 -2.57 -0.67 -12.79
CA ASP A 153 -1.85 -1.52 -11.85
C ASP A 153 -1.38 -0.69 -10.66
N TYR A 154 -2.01 -0.93 -9.51
CA TYR A 154 -1.66 -0.30 -8.25
C TYR A 154 -0.18 -0.47 -7.89
N LEU A 155 0.43 -1.62 -8.23
CA LEU A 155 1.80 -1.92 -7.85
C LEU A 155 2.85 -1.33 -8.80
N ASN A 156 2.44 -0.83 -9.97
CA ASN A 156 3.39 -0.33 -10.97
C ASN A 156 3.70 1.15 -10.76
N ASN A 157 4.51 1.44 -9.74
CA ASN A 157 5.03 2.77 -9.44
C ASN A 157 6.30 2.69 -8.59
N ALA A 158 7.01 3.81 -8.48
CA ALA A 158 8.31 3.87 -7.80
C ALA A 158 8.24 3.48 -6.30
N THR A 159 7.16 3.83 -5.60
CA THR A 159 6.95 3.48 -4.19
C THR A 159 6.92 1.97 -4.00
N LEU A 160 6.11 1.27 -4.79
CA LEU A 160 5.94 -0.18 -4.66
C LEU A 160 7.13 -0.96 -5.26
N ASN A 161 7.80 -0.43 -6.30
CA ASN A 161 9.04 -1.00 -6.81
C ASN A 161 10.16 -0.97 -5.77
N ARG A 162 10.30 0.14 -5.01
CA ARG A 162 11.25 0.20 -3.90
C ARG A 162 10.85 -0.74 -2.75
N TRP A 163 9.58 -0.78 -2.39
CA TRP A 163 9.09 -1.69 -1.35
C TRP A 163 9.35 -3.16 -1.67
N GLN A 164 9.10 -3.58 -2.92
CA GLN A 164 9.47 -4.91 -3.40
C GLN A 164 10.95 -5.21 -3.15
N ARG A 165 11.84 -4.28 -3.53
CA ARG A 165 13.28 -4.47 -3.34
C ARG A 165 13.65 -4.65 -1.88
N LEU A 166 13.08 -3.84 -0.97
CA LEU A 166 13.32 -3.96 0.47
C LEU A 166 12.87 -5.33 0.99
N LEU A 167 11.67 -5.78 0.63
CA LEU A 167 11.14 -7.10 1.02
C LEU A 167 12.07 -8.24 0.56
N VAL A 168 12.52 -8.19 -0.70
CA VAL A 168 13.42 -9.20 -1.25
C VAL A 168 14.79 -9.15 -0.57
N THR A 169 15.31 -7.96 -0.28
CA THR A 169 16.56 -7.77 0.47
C THR A 169 16.52 -8.45 1.83
N VAL A 170 15.40 -8.36 2.56
CA VAL A 170 15.25 -9.04 3.87
C VAL A 170 14.85 -10.52 3.75
N GLY A 171 14.85 -11.08 2.54
CA GLY A 171 14.62 -12.49 2.28
C GLY A 171 13.15 -12.91 2.10
N VAL A 172 12.25 -12.01 1.72
CA VAL A 172 10.95 -12.40 1.17
C VAL A 172 11.16 -12.97 -0.24
N PRO A 173 10.60 -14.14 -0.57
CA PRO A 173 10.77 -14.72 -1.90
C PRO A 173 10.25 -13.80 -3.00
N GLN A 174 10.98 -13.72 -4.12
CA GLN A 174 10.60 -12.92 -5.29
C GLN A 174 9.19 -13.24 -5.81
N ALA A 175 8.73 -14.48 -5.70
CA ALA A 175 7.37 -14.85 -6.13
C ALA A 175 6.27 -14.42 -5.14
N GLY A 176 6.61 -14.05 -3.90
CA GLY A 176 5.66 -13.82 -2.81
C GLY A 176 5.61 -12.39 -2.28
N TRP A 177 6.36 -11.45 -2.85
CA TRP A 177 6.39 -10.07 -2.36
C TRP A 177 5.03 -9.38 -2.47
N THR A 178 4.22 -9.70 -3.49
CA THR A 178 2.90 -9.07 -3.70
C THR A 178 1.93 -9.38 -2.57
N LEU A 179 2.12 -10.46 -1.81
CA LEU A 179 1.31 -10.74 -0.62
C LEU A 179 1.50 -9.68 0.47
N TYR A 180 2.52 -8.83 0.36
CA TYR A 180 2.87 -7.79 1.31
C TYR A 180 2.45 -6.38 0.85
N THR A 181 1.50 -6.29 -0.09
CA THR A 181 1.15 -5.03 -0.77
C THR A 181 -0.34 -4.73 -0.83
N THR A 182 -1.16 -5.43 -0.04
CA THR A 182 -2.57 -5.09 0.10
C THR A 182 -2.68 -3.73 0.78
N THR A 183 -3.35 -2.77 0.15
CA THR A 183 -3.24 -1.36 0.53
C THR A 183 -4.61 -0.74 0.82
N VAL A 184 -4.63 0.10 1.85
CA VAL A 184 -5.68 1.08 2.12
C VAL A 184 -5.05 2.47 2.01
N ASP A 185 -5.54 3.29 1.09
CA ASP A 185 -5.20 4.70 1.04
C ASP A 185 -6.13 5.51 1.94
N ILE A 186 -5.59 6.41 2.76
CA ILE A 186 -6.43 7.32 3.56
C ILE A 186 -7.16 8.35 2.69
N PHE A 187 -6.70 8.56 1.45
CA PHE A 187 -7.43 9.21 0.38
C PHE A 187 -7.50 8.29 -0.85
N PRO A 188 -8.65 7.65 -1.15
CA PRO A 188 -8.82 6.86 -2.37
C PRO A 188 -9.00 7.78 -3.60
N ILE A 189 -8.07 8.72 -3.78
CA ILE A 189 -8.04 9.74 -4.85
C ILE A 189 -6.68 9.65 -5.54
N ALA A 190 -6.69 9.18 -6.79
CA ALA A 190 -5.51 9.24 -7.64
C ALA A 190 -5.16 10.70 -7.95
N ALA A 191 -3.90 11.08 -7.67
CA ALA A 191 -3.39 12.44 -7.86
C ALA A 191 -1.91 12.44 -8.28
N PRO A 192 -1.35 13.56 -8.79
CA PRO A 192 0.06 13.63 -9.17
C PRO A 192 1.02 13.20 -8.05
N GLY A 193 1.99 12.35 -8.36
CA GLY A 193 2.83 11.66 -7.37
C GLY A 193 3.99 12.46 -6.77
N SER A 194 4.32 13.65 -7.28
CA SER A 194 5.60 14.33 -6.99
C SER A 194 5.50 15.69 -6.28
N GLY A 195 4.36 16.06 -5.67
CA GLY A 195 4.27 17.42 -5.13
C GLY A 195 2.93 17.87 -4.55
N GLN A 196 2.16 16.95 -3.98
CA GLN A 196 0.86 17.29 -3.38
C GLN A 196 0.95 17.43 -1.85
N THR A 197 2.14 17.72 -1.30
CA THR A 197 2.31 17.98 0.13
C THR A 197 1.35 19.09 0.58
N GLY A 198 0.50 18.77 1.54
CA GLY A 198 -0.53 19.70 2.04
C GLY A 198 -1.87 19.67 1.28
N CYS A 199 -1.98 19.00 0.14
CA CYS A 199 -3.23 18.87 -0.61
C CYS A 199 -4.22 17.86 -0.03
N PHE A 200 -3.68 16.90 0.72
CA PHE A 200 -4.44 15.83 1.36
C PHE A 200 -4.16 15.84 2.86
N PRO A 201 -4.64 16.85 3.61
CA PRO A 201 -4.33 16.98 5.02
C PRO A 201 -5.03 15.89 5.84
N THR A 202 -4.36 15.36 6.86
CA THR A 202 -4.90 14.32 7.75
C THR A 202 -6.32 14.58 8.25
N ALA A 203 -6.66 15.83 8.57
CA ALA A 203 -8.01 16.19 9.04
C ALA A 203 -9.10 15.85 8.01
N SER A 204 -8.83 16.07 6.71
CA SER A 204 -9.75 15.70 5.64
C SER A 204 -9.91 14.18 5.53
N ALA A 205 -8.84 13.41 5.74
CA ALA A 205 -8.96 11.95 5.79
C ALA A 205 -9.95 11.51 6.87
N THR A 206 -9.80 12.06 8.08
CA THR A 206 -10.69 11.78 9.22
C THR A 206 -12.14 12.18 8.95
N ASN A 207 -12.36 13.36 8.37
CA ASN A 207 -13.69 13.94 8.17
C ASN A 207 -14.48 13.32 7.01
N PHE A 208 -13.81 12.89 5.94
CA PHE A 208 -14.48 12.37 4.75
C PHE A 208 -14.46 10.84 4.67
N PHE A 209 -13.35 10.21 5.08
CA PHE A 209 -13.11 8.77 4.86
C PHE A 209 -12.96 7.98 6.17
N GLY A 210 -12.64 8.66 7.27
CA GLY A 210 -12.48 8.08 8.60
C GLY A 210 -13.79 7.91 9.38
N GLY A 211 -13.68 7.76 10.70
CA GLY A 211 -14.82 7.48 11.59
C GLY A 211 -15.93 8.54 11.59
N ASN A 212 -15.58 9.81 11.38
CA ASN A 212 -16.52 10.93 11.29
C ASN A 212 -17.16 11.07 9.90
N GLY A 213 -16.56 10.44 8.88
CA GLY A 213 -17.03 10.47 7.50
C GLY A 213 -17.76 9.18 7.11
N THR A 214 -17.42 8.63 5.95
CA THR A 214 -18.05 7.42 5.43
C THR A 214 -17.58 6.12 6.09
N LYS A 215 -16.59 6.19 6.99
CA LYS A 215 -15.95 5.02 7.64
C LYS A 215 -15.25 4.07 6.67
N TYR A 216 -14.90 4.54 5.46
CA TYR A 216 -14.14 3.78 4.48
C TYR A 216 -12.86 3.17 5.07
N ILE A 217 -12.00 3.98 5.67
CA ILE A 217 -10.68 3.54 6.13
C ILE A 217 -10.78 2.48 7.23
N PRO A 218 -11.51 2.69 8.36
CA PRO A 218 -11.59 1.68 9.41
C PRO A 218 -12.30 0.40 8.94
N THR A 219 -13.34 0.52 8.10
CA THR A 219 -14.06 -0.65 7.58
C THR A 219 -13.19 -1.48 6.65
N MET A 220 -12.46 -0.82 5.74
CA MET A 220 -11.54 -1.49 4.84
C MET A 220 -10.41 -2.16 5.63
N LEU A 221 -9.73 -1.45 6.54
CA LEU A 221 -8.68 -2.02 7.39
C LEU A 221 -9.17 -3.28 8.13
N ASN A 222 -10.30 -3.19 8.83
CA ASN A 222 -10.88 -4.31 9.56
C ASN A 222 -11.12 -5.53 8.67
N SER A 223 -11.60 -5.31 7.44
CA SER A 223 -11.84 -6.41 6.49
C SER A 223 -10.55 -7.05 5.97
N LEU A 224 -9.47 -6.28 5.76
CA LEU A 224 -8.26 -6.75 5.11
C LEU A 224 -7.25 -7.38 6.04
N VAL A 225 -7.28 -7.05 7.33
CA VAL A 225 -6.37 -7.66 8.31
C VAL A 225 -6.78 -9.11 8.63
N ILE A 226 -8.05 -9.47 8.40
CA ILE A 226 -8.55 -10.83 8.53
C ILE A 226 -8.37 -11.54 7.19
N ALA A 227 -7.16 -12.01 6.90
CA ALA A 227 -6.91 -12.81 5.69
C ALA A 227 -7.74 -14.10 5.73
N PRO A 228 -8.66 -14.34 4.78
CA PRO A 228 -9.49 -15.55 4.73
C PRO A 228 -8.70 -16.86 4.75
N ALA A 229 -7.48 -16.87 4.17
CA ALA A 229 -6.61 -18.04 4.17
C ALA A 229 -5.76 -18.20 5.44
N ALA A 230 -5.78 -17.23 6.37
CA ALA A 230 -5.10 -17.36 7.65
C ALA A 230 -5.86 -18.32 8.58
N SER A 231 -5.14 -19.03 9.43
CA SER A 231 -5.72 -19.96 10.41
C SER A 231 -6.79 -19.26 11.26
N THR A 232 -8.00 -19.82 11.31
CA THR A 232 -9.09 -19.32 12.15
C THR A 232 -8.81 -19.46 13.65
N ALA A 233 -7.74 -20.18 14.02
CA ALA A 233 -7.29 -20.32 15.40
C ALA A 233 -6.34 -19.20 15.85
N ALA A 234 -5.87 -18.34 14.92
CA ALA A 234 -5.00 -17.22 15.27
C ALA A 234 -5.79 -16.16 16.06
N THR A 235 -5.27 -15.82 17.23
CA THR A 235 -5.75 -14.70 18.06
C THR A 235 -5.36 -13.35 17.48
N ASN A 236 -4.34 -13.30 16.63
CA ASN A 236 -3.92 -12.08 15.94
C ASN A 236 -4.29 -12.06 14.45
N THR A 237 -4.43 -10.86 13.90
CA THR A 237 -4.60 -10.60 12.46
C THR A 237 -3.25 -10.42 11.76
N VAL A 238 -3.23 -10.28 10.43
CA VAL A 238 -2.00 -9.85 9.73
C VAL A 238 -1.62 -8.42 10.12
N PRO A 239 -0.32 -8.04 10.08
CA PRO A 239 0.13 -6.71 10.50
C PRO A 239 -0.35 -5.58 9.59
N VAL A 240 -0.54 -4.39 10.16
CA VAL A 240 -0.70 -3.12 9.42
C VAL A 240 0.58 -2.30 9.51
N ILE A 241 1.13 -1.89 8.38
CA ILE A 241 2.25 -0.96 8.34
C ILE A 241 1.76 0.41 7.88
N ILE A 242 2.00 1.43 8.71
CA ILE A 242 1.51 2.80 8.50
C ILE A 242 2.63 3.65 7.92
N TYR A 243 2.49 4.06 6.66
CA TYR A 243 3.57 4.65 5.89
C TYR A 243 3.44 6.15 5.73
N GLY A 244 4.43 6.90 6.22
CA GLY A 244 4.52 8.35 6.03
C GLY A 244 3.74 9.15 7.07
N ALA A 245 3.98 10.47 7.07
CA ALA A 245 3.51 11.37 8.11
C ALA A 245 1.99 11.50 8.12
N GLU A 246 1.35 11.60 6.96
CA GLU A 246 -0.09 11.83 6.83
C GLU A 246 -0.91 10.60 7.27
N ALA A 247 -0.48 9.39 6.87
CA ALA A 247 -1.08 8.14 7.31
C ALA A 247 -0.85 7.89 8.80
N THR A 248 0.35 8.21 9.32
CA THR A 248 0.66 8.15 10.75
C THR A 248 -0.20 9.13 11.55
N GLY A 249 -0.38 10.35 11.04
CA GLY A 249 -1.25 11.36 11.63
C GLY A 249 -2.70 10.88 11.70
N TYR A 250 -3.21 10.29 10.61
CA TYR A 250 -4.56 9.72 10.59
C TYR A 250 -4.71 8.58 11.60
N TRP A 251 -3.75 7.65 11.62
CA TRP A 251 -3.74 6.54 12.57
C TRP A 251 -3.77 7.03 14.01
N ASN A 252 -2.86 7.95 14.37
CA ASN A 252 -2.75 8.47 15.73
C ASN A 252 -3.97 9.28 16.17
N ALA A 253 -4.66 9.94 15.25
CA ALA A 253 -5.92 10.63 15.52
C ALA A 253 -7.08 9.64 15.71
N THR A 254 -7.05 8.51 14.99
CA THR A 254 -8.12 7.49 15.02
C THR A 254 -7.97 6.52 16.20
N TYR A 255 -6.73 6.18 16.56
CA TYR A 255 -6.39 5.22 17.60
C TYR A 255 -5.46 5.87 18.64
N PRO A 256 -5.98 6.75 19.51
CA PRO A 256 -5.17 7.52 20.47
C PRO A 256 -4.43 6.63 21.49
N ASP A 257 -4.96 5.44 21.80
CA ASP A 257 -4.31 4.47 22.69
C ASP A 257 -3.26 3.59 21.98
N ALA A 258 -3.15 3.70 20.67
CA ALA A 258 -2.26 2.91 19.82
C ALA A 258 -1.35 3.79 18.94
N GLN A 259 -0.92 4.93 19.48
CA GLN A 259 -0.08 5.87 18.74
C GLN A 259 1.24 5.27 18.27
N THR A 260 1.60 5.59 17.03
CA THR A 260 2.80 5.12 16.35
C THR A 260 3.65 6.27 15.79
N GLY A 261 4.84 5.92 15.35
CA GLY A 261 5.84 6.74 14.68
C GLY A 261 6.80 5.80 13.96
N VAL A 262 7.81 6.33 13.27
CA VAL A 262 8.79 5.51 12.54
C VAL A 262 9.43 4.49 13.49
N LEU A 263 9.31 3.20 13.14
CA LEU A 263 9.74 2.03 13.91
C LEU A 263 9.10 1.85 15.29
N LYS A 264 7.95 2.48 15.56
CA LYS A 264 7.20 2.22 16.79
C LYS A 264 6.13 1.17 16.55
N ALA A 265 6.30 -0.02 17.11
CA ALA A 265 5.34 -1.10 16.98
C ALA A 265 4.35 -1.19 18.15
N GLY A 266 3.28 -1.93 17.95
CA GLY A 266 2.30 -2.25 19.00
C GLY A 266 1.19 -3.15 18.50
N SER A 267 0.13 -3.27 19.29
CA SER A 267 -1.07 -4.03 18.93
C SER A 267 -2.34 -3.23 19.24
N VAL A 268 -3.33 -3.31 18.37
CA VAL A 268 -4.63 -2.63 18.53
C VAL A 268 -5.77 -3.57 18.13
N SER A 269 -6.98 -3.40 18.67
CA SER A 269 -8.15 -4.05 18.05
C SER A 269 -8.74 -3.14 17.00
N LEU A 270 -8.76 -3.59 15.74
CA LEU A 270 -9.45 -2.87 14.65
C LEU A 270 -10.91 -3.26 14.52
N ASN A 271 -11.33 -4.36 15.16
CA ASN A 271 -12.71 -4.80 15.20
C ASN A 271 -13.31 -4.55 16.59
N PRO A 272 -14.26 -3.62 16.73
CA PRO A 272 -14.98 -3.42 17.99
C PRO A 272 -15.76 -4.67 18.43
N ASP A 273 -16.24 -5.48 17.49
CA ASP A 273 -17.04 -6.69 17.77
C ASP A 273 -16.17 -7.90 18.11
N ALA A 274 -14.85 -7.79 17.93
CA ALA A 274 -13.88 -8.82 18.29
C ALA A 274 -12.67 -8.21 19.02
N PRO A 275 -12.87 -7.59 20.21
CA PRO A 275 -11.84 -6.81 20.89
C PRO A 275 -10.61 -7.61 21.35
N ALA A 276 -10.77 -8.94 21.46
CA ALA A 276 -9.71 -9.89 21.76
C ALA A 276 -8.80 -10.16 20.55
N LYS A 277 -9.27 -9.94 19.32
CA LYS A 277 -8.48 -10.16 18.10
C LYS A 277 -7.60 -8.95 17.84
N LYS A 278 -6.30 -9.07 18.11
CA LYS A 278 -5.38 -7.94 17.99
C LYS A 278 -4.72 -7.90 16.62
N THR A 279 -4.48 -6.69 16.15
CA THR A 279 -3.75 -6.38 14.94
C THR A 279 -2.40 -5.79 15.32
N PRO A 280 -1.30 -6.49 15.02
CA PRO A 280 0.03 -5.92 15.08
C PRO A 280 0.13 -4.71 14.15
N TYR A 281 0.81 -3.66 14.58
CA TYR A 281 1.08 -2.51 13.72
C TYR A 281 2.48 -1.95 13.92
N MET A 282 2.97 -1.21 12.91
CA MET A 282 4.20 -0.43 12.98
C MET A 282 4.09 0.81 12.10
N GLY A 283 4.55 1.96 12.60
CA GLY A 283 4.74 3.17 11.80
C GLY A 283 6.08 3.13 11.05
N ALA A 284 6.10 3.66 9.83
CA ALA A 284 7.26 3.61 8.94
C ALA A 284 7.43 4.90 8.15
N ASN A 285 8.63 5.14 7.62
CA ASN A 285 8.83 6.19 6.63
C ASN A 285 7.98 5.91 5.39
N HIS A 286 7.61 6.94 4.63
CA HIS A 286 7.03 6.69 3.31
C HIS A 286 8.02 5.88 2.44
N PRO A 287 7.62 4.83 1.69
CA PRO A 287 8.55 3.89 1.05
C PRO A 287 9.47 4.46 -0.03
N ILE A 288 9.40 5.75 -0.33
CA ILE A 288 10.32 6.43 -1.25
C ILE A 288 11.01 7.64 -0.60
N ALA A 289 10.81 7.87 0.69
CA ALA A 289 11.36 9.06 1.37
C ALA A 289 12.89 9.06 1.43
N ALA A 290 13.52 7.89 1.63
CA ALA A 290 14.97 7.74 1.68
C ALA A 290 15.66 8.22 0.38
N VAL A 291 14.99 8.02 -0.76
CA VAL A 291 15.49 8.39 -2.10
C VAL A 291 15.74 9.90 -2.25
N TYR A 292 15.06 10.72 -1.44
CA TYR A 292 15.24 12.17 -1.43
C TYR A 292 16.29 12.65 -0.42
N GLN A 293 16.92 11.74 0.32
CA GLN A 293 17.96 12.09 1.27
C GLN A 293 19.36 11.94 0.68
N THR A 294 20.30 12.61 1.31
CA THR A 294 21.73 12.46 1.07
C THR A 294 22.40 11.82 2.27
N CYS A 295 23.69 11.51 2.15
CA CYS A 295 24.49 11.10 3.31
C CYS A 295 24.65 12.20 4.37
N THR A 296 24.41 13.46 4.01
CA THR A 296 24.53 14.63 4.88
C THR A 296 23.18 15.17 5.38
N SER A 297 22.05 14.63 4.89
CA SER A 297 20.72 14.95 5.39
C SER A 297 20.54 14.59 6.88
N SER A 298 19.50 15.15 7.49
CA SER A 298 19.05 14.81 8.85
C SER A 298 17.54 14.50 8.87
N PRO A 299 17.12 13.23 9.02
CA PRO A 299 17.97 12.03 9.00
C PRO A 299 18.62 11.79 7.64
N GLY A 300 19.82 11.19 7.64
CA GLY A 300 20.55 10.82 6.43
C GLY A 300 20.00 9.57 5.74
N ILE A 301 20.32 9.39 4.46
CA ILE A 301 19.83 8.24 3.68
C ILE A 301 20.16 6.88 4.31
N VAL A 302 21.37 6.73 4.88
CA VAL A 302 21.78 5.49 5.57
C VAL A 302 20.86 5.18 6.75
N THR A 303 20.49 6.19 7.53
CA THR A 303 19.56 6.02 8.65
C THR A 303 18.17 5.66 8.15
N MET A 304 17.67 6.33 7.11
CA MET A 304 16.36 6.03 6.54
C MET A 304 16.29 4.62 5.95
N ASP A 305 17.32 4.17 5.24
CA ASP A 305 17.36 2.80 4.71
C ASP A 305 17.44 1.74 5.81
N LYS A 306 18.16 2.00 6.91
CA LYS A 306 18.10 1.12 8.09
C LYS A 306 16.70 1.01 8.67
N GLN A 307 15.96 2.13 8.73
CA GLN A 307 14.56 2.13 9.18
C GLN A 307 13.67 1.33 8.21
N ASP A 308 13.86 1.51 6.91
CA ASP A 308 13.01 0.86 5.91
C ASP A 308 13.29 -0.66 5.81
N LEU A 309 14.56 -1.07 5.95
CA LEU A 309 14.94 -2.48 6.06
C LEU A 309 14.42 -3.11 7.37
N THR A 310 14.47 -2.38 8.48
CA THR A 310 13.84 -2.82 9.74
C THR A 310 12.34 -3.04 9.56
N THR A 311 11.66 -2.13 8.87
CA THR A 311 10.22 -2.24 8.57
C THR A 311 9.92 -3.48 7.70
N ALA A 312 10.74 -3.74 6.68
CA ALA A 312 10.61 -4.94 5.85
C ALA A 312 10.86 -6.23 6.67
N CYS A 313 11.86 -6.24 7.54
CA CYS A 313 12.12 -7.35 8.47
C CYS A 313 10.93 -7.61 9.40
N PHE A 314 10.34 -6.54 9.96
CA PHE A 314 9.15 -6.64 10.81
C PHE A 314 7.97 -7.23 10.03
N ALA A 315 7.68 -6.72 8.83
CA ALA A 315 6.61 -7.23 7.98
C ALA A 315 6.77 -8.72 7.68
N LYS A 316 7.98 -9.15 7.27
CA LYS A 316 8.31 -10.57 7.04
C LYS A 316 8.09 -11.42 8.30
N SER A 317 8.58 -10.94 9.44
CA SER A 317 8.58 -11.70 10.70
C SER A 317 7.18 -11.85 11.27
N MET A 318 6.40 -10.77 11.30
CA MET A 318 5.01 -10.79 11.75
C MET A 318 4.10 -11.58 10.81
N ALA A 319 4.36 -11.56 9.50
CA ALA A 319 3.63 -12.40 8.56
C ALA A 319 3.90 -13.90 8.77
N ALA A 320 5.12 -14.27 9.18
CA ALA A 320 5.47 -15.65 9.47
C ALA A 320 4.92 -16.12 10.82
N THR A 321 4.91 -15.23 11.83
CA THR A 321 4.45 -15.53 13.19
C THR A 321 3.52 -14.43 13.72
N PRO A 322 2.23 -14.40 13.30
CA PRO A 322 1.30 -13.35 13.69
C PRO A 322 1.06 -13.21 15.20
N GLU A 323 1.28 -14.29 15.96
CA GLU A 323 1.14 -14.32 17.43
C GLU A 323 2.36 -13.80 18.19
N ALA A 324 3.46 -13.49 17.50
CA ALA A 324 4.62 -12.90 18.15
C ALA A 324 4.28 -11.51 18.70
N ASP A 325 4.95 -11.12 19.80
CA ASP A 325 4.86 -9.75 20.32
C ASP A 325 5.49 -8.78 19.31
N PRO A 326 4.70 -7.86 18.72
CA PRO A 326 5.24 -6.94 17.71
C PRO A 326 6.31 -6.01 18.25
N VAL A 327 6.29 -5.65 19.54
CA VAL A 327 7.34 -4.81 20.12
C VAL A 327 8.67 -5.57 20.20
N ALA A 328 8.62 -6.85 20.56
CA ALA A 328 9.81 -7.70 20.56
C ALA A 328 10.35 -7.95 19.15
N VAL A 329 9.47 -8.18 18.16
CA VAL A 329 9.87 -8.36 16.76
C VAL A 329 10.50 -7.08 16.19
N GLU A 330 9.90 -5.93 16.48
CA GLU A 330 10.44 -4.62 16.12
C GLU A 330 11.85 -4.41 16.70
N ALA A 331 12.02 -4.62 18.01
CA ALA A 331 13.31 -4.49 18.68
C ALA A 331 14.37 -5.45 18.12
N ALA A 332 13.99 -6.69 17.79
CA ALA A 332 14.90 -7.66 17.18
C ALA A 332 15.35 -7.23 15.78
N CYS A 333 14.42 -6.76 14.93
CA CYS A 333 14.78 -6.24 13.60
C CYS A 333 15.63 -4.97 13.70
N GLN A 334 15.35 -4.07 14.65
CA GLN A 334 16.18 -2.89 14.91
C GLN A 334 17.59 -3.29 15.32
N ALA A 335 17.74 -4.25 16.23
CA ALA A 335 19.04 -4.72 16.71
C ALA A 335 19.95 -5.18 15.56
N SER A 336 19.38 -5.81 14.53
CA SER A 336 20.13 -6.23 13.34
C SER A 336 20.64 -5.07 12.48
N TYR A 337 19.77 -4.12 12.12
CA TYR A 337 20.13 -3.03 11.18
C TYR A 337 20.78 -1.81 11.83
N PHE A 338 20.53 -1.59 13.12
CA PHE A 338 21.11 -0.50 13.90
C PHE A 338 22.32 -0.91 14.75
N SER A 339 22.73 -2.19 14.72
CA SER A 339 23.98 -2.62 15.33
C SER A 339 25.14 -1.70 14.90
N PRO A 340 26.00 -1.23 15.84
CA PRO A 340 27.24 -0.54 15.50
C PRO A 340 28.22 -1.42 14.72
N THR A 341 28.07 -2.75 14.86
CA THR A 341 28.86 -3.79 14.18
C THR A 341 27.89 -4.81 13.57
N PRO A 342 27.17 -4.44 12.50
CA PRO A 342 26.27 -5.36 11.82
C PRO A 342 27.09 -6.52 11.23
N ASP A 343 26.51 -7.72 11.17
CA ASP A 343 27.14 -8.82 10.46
C ASP A 343 27.30 -8.50 8.96
N ALA A 344 28.07 -9.35 8.27
CA ALA A 344 28.39 -9.13 6.86
C ALA A 344 27.15 -9.05 5.95
N GLU A 345 26.09 -9.79 6.29
CA GLU A 345 24.85 -9.79 5.50
C GLU A 345 24.11 -8.46 5.68
N HIS A 346 23.82 -8.05 6.91
CA HIS A 346 23.11 -6.81 7.19
C HIS A 346 23.91 -5.58 6.72
N ALA A 347 25.23 -5.57 6.90
CA ALA A 347 26.11 -4.52 6.38
C ALA A 347 25.98 -4.39 4.85
N SER A 348 25.97 -5.53 4.15
CA SER A 348 25.81 -5.57 2.69
C SER A 348 24.43 -5.09 2.26
N GLN A 349 23.36 -5.56 2.91
CA GLN A 349 21.98 -5.17 2.62
C GLN A 349 21.77 -3.65 2.77
N ILE A 350 22.30 -3.05 3.85
CA ILE A 350 22.25 -1.60 4.07
C ILE A 350 22.97 -0.87 2.93
N CYS A 351 24.22 -1.23 2.66
CA CYS A 351 25.00 -0.53 1.64
C CYS A 351 24.37 -0.65 0.24
N VAL A 352 23.94 -1.85 -0.16
CA VAL A 352 23.35 -2.10 -1.48
C VAL A 352 22.07 -1.29 -1.67
N THR A 353 21.22 -1.24 -0.64
CA THR A 353 19.98 -0.47 -0.67
C THR A 353 20.28 1.02 -0.84
N VAL A 354 21.18 1.57 -0.02
CA VAL A 354 21.59 2.99 -0.09
C VAL A 354 22.19 3.34 -1.45
N VAL A 355 23.07 2.50 -2.00
CA VAL A 355 23.69 2.76 -3.31
C VAL A 355 22.65 2.86 -4.41
N ILE A 356 21.65 1.98 -4.41
CA ILE A 356 20.57 2.02 -5.39
C ILE A 356 19.69 3.25 -5.17
N ASP A 357 19.36 3.57 -3.92
CA ASP A 357 18.49 4.70 -3.57
C ASP A 357 19.13 6.07 -3.75
N LYS A 358 20.45 6.16 -3.76
CA LYS A 358 21.21 7.37 -4.13
C LYS A 358 21.21 7.64 -5.63
N SER A 359 20.80 6.68 -6.47
CA SER A 359 20.80 6.82 -7.94
C SER A 359 19.41 6.74 -8.60
N PRO A 360 18.37 7.39 -8.04
CA PRO A 360 17.00 7.19 -8.50
C PRO A 360 16.71 7.80 -9.88
N GLN A 361 17.55 8.75 -10.33
CA GLN A 361 17.30 9.46 -11.58
C GLN A 361 17.90 8.79 -12.82
N PHE A 362 18.74 7.75 -12.69
CA PHE A 362 19.33 7.07 -13.85
C PHE A 362 19.53 5.58 -13.59
N ALA A 363 19.17 4.76 -14.57
CA ALA A 363 19.22 3.29 -14.59
C ALA A 363 20.64 2.66 -14.44
N GLN A 364 21.53 3.26 -13.65
CA GLN A 364 22.94 2.93 -13.61
C GLN A 364 23.26 1.77 -12.67
N TRP A 365 22.46 1.58 -11.61
CA TRP A 365 22.74 0.61 -10.54
C TRP A 365 21.76 -0.56 -10.53
N SER A 366 22.19 -1.69 -11.10
CA SER A 366 21.60 -2.99 -10.78
C SER A 366 22.03 -3.44 -9.38
N THR A 367 21.31 -4.40 -8.80
CA THR A 367 21.70 -5.05 -7.54
C THR A 367 23.15 -5.57 -7.57
N ASP A 368 23.58 -6.14 -8.69
CA ASP A 368 24.94 -6.68 -8.82
C ASP A 368 26.01 -5.58 -8.85
N LYS A 369 25.75 -4.47 -9.54
CA LYS A 369 26.65 -3.31 -9.52
C LYS A 369 26.74 -2.71 -8.12
N ALA A 370 25.61 -2.57 -7.43
CA ALA A 370 25.58 -2.05 -6.07
C ALA A 370 26.35 -2.95 -5.10
N LYS A 371 26.20 -4.29 -5.22
CA LYS A 371 26.99 -5.26 -4.46
C LYS A 371 28.50 -5.10 -4.73
N ALA A 372 28.90 -5.02 -5.99
CA ALA A 372 30.31 -4.83 -6.36
C ALA A 372 30.89 -3.53 -5.75
N TRP A 373 30.12 -2.44 -5.78
CA TRP A 373 30.52 -1.19 -5.13
C TRP A 373 30.68 -1.35 -3.62
N CYS A 374 29.72 -1.97 -2.95
CA CYS A 374 29.75 -2.17 -1.51
C CYS A 374 30.93 -3.04 -1.06
N VAL A 375 31.27 -4.08 -1.82
CA VAL A 375 32.48 -4.88 -1.57
C VAL A 375 33.75 -4.03 -1.69
N ALA A 376 33.85 -3.20 -2.74
CA ALA A 376 35.01 -2.34 -2.97
C ALA A 376 35.17 -1.22 -1.93
N HIS A 377 34.10 -0.86 -1.21
CA HIS A 377 34.08 0.24 -0.26
C HIS A 377 33.77 -0.20 1.18
N SER A 378 34.01 -1.47 1.52
CA SER A 378 33.81 -2.01 2.88
C SER A 378 32.41 -1.70 3.44
N ASN A 379 31.38 -1.88 2.61
CA ASN A 379 29.98 -1.57 2.90
C ASN A 379 29.71 -0.10 3.32
N ASN A 380 30.57 0.84 2.94
CA ASN A 380 30.32 2.27 3.11
C ASN A 380 29.71 2.86 1.82
N PRO A 381 28.41 3.23 1.81
CA PRO A 381 27.76 3.76 0.61
C PRO A 381 28.03 5.26 0.39
N CYS A 382 28.50 5.99 1.40
CA CYS A 382 28.57 7.46 1.34
C CYS A 382 29.70 8.08 0.50
N PRO A 383 30.80 7.39 0.18
CA PRO A 383 31.73 7.84 -0.85
C PRO A 383 31.09 7.96 -2.24
N LEU A 384 29.97 7.27 -2.50
CA LEU A 384 29.21 7.44 -3.73
C LEU A 384 28.60 8.85 -3.74
N PRO A 385 28.78 9.66 -4.80
CA PRO A 385 28.15 10.97 -4.90
C PRO A 385 26.62 10.89 -4.77
N ASP A 386 26.00 11.90 -4.16
CA ASP A 386 24.55 12.03 -4.13
C ASP A 386 24.06 12.51 -5.50
N TYR A 387 23.25 11.71 -6.20
CA TYR A 387 22.64 12.11 -7.47
C TYR A 387 21.25 12.74 -7.29
N SER A 388 20.76 12.82 -6.04
CA SER A 388 19.46 13.43 -5.69
C SER A 388 19.42 14.96 -5.84
N SER A 389 20.56 15.61 -6.10
CA SER A 389 20.71 17.07 -6.19
C SER A 389 20.81 17.64 -7.61
N MET A 390 20.94 16.80 -8.64
CA MET A 390 20.89 17.26 -10.03
C MET A 390 19.42 17.45 -10.42
N LYS A 391 18.93 18.69 -10.34
CA LYS A 391 17.63 19.11 -10.86
C LYS A 391 17.76 19.69 -12.25
#